data_AF-A0AA42DNX3-F1
#
_entry.id   AF-A0AA42DNX3-F1
#
_cell.length_a   1.000
_cell.length_b   1.000
_cell.length_c   1.000
_cell.angle_alpha   90.00
_cell.angle_beta   90.00
_cell.angle_gamma   90.00
#
_symmetry.space_group_name_H-M   'P 1'
#
loop_
_entity.id
_entity.type
_entity.pdbx_description
1 polymer ?
#
loop_
_entity_poly.entity_id
_entity_poly.type
_entity_poly.pdbx_seq_one_letter_code
_entity_poly.pdbx_strand_id
1 'polypeptide(L)'
;MLSSTEFNEEAQTEPERTCGCPYGICDGSGHYLVNKPEGLFAKKCKCYEEQVIYNKLDFAQIPKEFQNLAIKDFDIDIYKLEESKVKASRAVSVSKKYVDKFEKMQELGRGLYFYSKEAGSGKTRLAVSIGNSLVKYKKQHVRFITTVDLLGKIRDSWNDKSGSSEEALVEEFVTIPVLILDDIGVEGNKDWINNIFYRIINRRLTNKKVTLITSNIPMNKLGFDYRLINRLEDMVMQVVMPEESVRRTKAKSKNEEMLKELMG
;
A
#
# COMPACT_ATOMS: atom_id res chain seq x y z
N MET A 1 61.67 46.02 -3.11
CA MET A 1 61.78 45.23 -1.87
C MET A 1 60.38 44.75 -1.54
N LEU A 2 60.09 43.46 -1.80
CA LEU A 2 59.90 42.40 -0.77
C LEU A 2 58.62 42.67 0.07
N SER A 3 57.64 41.79 0.26
CA SER A 3 57.50 40.35 0.05
C SER A 3 55.98 40.00 0.16
N SER A 4 55.47 39.02 -0.59
CA SER A 4 55.08 37.66 -0.14
C SER A 4 53.72 37.51 0.56
N THR A 5 52.84 36.69 -0.06
CA THR A 5 51.99 35.61 0.53
C THR A 5 50.93 36.05 1.58
N GLU A 6 49.68 35.58 1.59
CA GLU A 6 49.21 34.20 1.55
C GLU A 6 47.76 34.11 1.04
N PHE A 7 47.51 33.06 0.26
CA PHE A 7 46.20 32.45 0.07
C PHE A 7 45.70 31.93 1.43
N ASN A 8 44.41 32.11 1.74
CA ASN A 8 43.74 31.18 2.64
C ASN A 8 42.39 30.79 2.05
N GLU A 9 42.37 29.59 1.48
CA GLU A 9 41.19 28.75 1.31
C GLU A 9 40.70 28.36 2.71
N GLU A 10 39.56 28.91 3.15
CA GLU A 10 38.80 28.28 4.22
C GLU A 10 37.65 27.49 3.61
N ALA A 11 37.90 26.18 3.54
CA ALA A 11 36.92 25.17 3.26
C ALA A 11 35.93 25.00 4.43
N GLN A 12 34.66 24.85 4.03
CA GLN A 12 33.61 24.07 4.68
C GLN A 12 33.03 24.56 6.02
N THR A 13 31.70 24.72 6.03
CA THR A 13 30.83 23.73 6.69
C THR A 13 29.42 23.85 6.10
N GLU A 14 29.09 22.97 5.15
CA GLU A 14 27.70 22.73 4.79
C GLU A 14 27.01 21.94 5.92
N PRO A 15 25.70 22.17 6.17
CA PRO A 15 24.99 21.56 7.28
C PRO A 15 24.87 20.05 7.08
N GLU A 16 25.14 19.28 8.14
CA GLU A 16 25.15 17.82 8.15
C GLU A 16 23.85 17.22 7.61
N ARG A 17 23.92 16.66 6.39
CA ARG A 17 22.91 15.75 5.86
C ARG A 17 23.23 14.35 6.36
N THR A 18 22.35 13.72 7.13
CA THR A 18 22.41 12.28 7.37
C THR A 18 21.96 11.51 6.13
N CYS A 19 22.73 11.60 5.03
CA CYS A 19 22.45 10.93 3.76
C CYS A 19 23.77 10.51 3.09
N GLY A 20 24.43 9.50 3.66
CA GLY A 20 25.54 8.82 2.99
C GLY A 20 25.01 7.67 2.14
N CYS A 21 25.56 7.46 0.94
CA CYS A 21 25.36 6.21 0.22
C CYS A 21 25.84 5.04 1.10
N PRO A 22 25.01 4.03 1.43
CA PRO A 22 25.42 2.92 2.28
C PRO A 22 26.54 2.06 1.65
N TYR A 23 26.79 2.25 0.35
CA TYR A 23 27.85 1.57 -0.39
C TYR A 23 29.10 2.43 -0.59
N GLY A 24 29.08 3.71 -0.19
CA GLY A 24 30.20 4.64 -0.42
C GLY A 24 30.47 4.96 -1.90
N ILE A 25 29.53 4.66 -2.81
CA ILE A 25 29.72 4.80 -4.26
C ILE A 25 29.30 6.20 -4.77
N CYS A 26 28.33 6.84 -4.11
CA CYS A 26 27.90 8.20 -4.43
C CYS A 26 27.75 9.05 -3.16
N ASP A 27 27.47 10.34 -3.35
CA ASP A 27 27.18 11.34 -2.32
C ASP A 27 25.76 11.26 -1.71
N GLY A 28 25.06 10.15 -1.94
CA GLY A 28 23.65 9.96 -1.55
C GLY A 28 22.64 10.39 -2.61
N SER A 29 23.07 11.05 -3.70
CA SER A 29 22.18 11.42 -4.84
C SER A 29 21.66 10.22 -5.64
N GLY A 30 22.21 9.03 -5.42
CA GLY A 30 21.91 7.85 -6.22
C GLY A 30 22.62 7.83 -7.57
N HIS A 31 23.53 8.76 -7.86
CA HIS A 31 24.31 8.78 -9.10
C HIS A 31 25.79 9.02 -8.82
N TYR A 32 26.66 8.47 -9.66
CA TYR A 32 28.10 8.74 -9.61
C TYR A 32 28.63 8.98 -11.01
N LEU A 33 29.69 9.78 -11.11
CA LEU A 33 30.27 10.19 -12.39
C LEU A 33 31.35 9.19 -12.80
N VAL A 34 31.34 8.82 -14.07
CA VAL A 34 32.35 7.95 -14.70
C VAL A 34 32.96 8.70 -15.87
N ASN A 35 34.28 8.85 -15.83
CA ASN A 35 35.02 9.44 -16.92
C ASN A 35 35.23 8.41 -18.04
N LYS A 36 34.91 8.78 -19.28
CA LYS A 36 35.12 7.99 -20.49
C LYS A 36 35.82 8.85 -21.54
N PRO A 37 36.43 8.25 -22.58
CA PRO A 37 37.07 9.00 -23.66
C PRO A 37 36.15 10.04 -24.34
N GLU A 38 34.83 9.79 -24.33
CA GLU A 38 33.80 10.65 -24.92
C GLU A 38 33.31 11.77 -23.98
N GLY A 39 33.75 11.80 -22.71
CA GLY A 39 33.34 12.79 -21.71
C GLY A 39 32.96 12.18 -20.35
N LEU A 40 32.36 13.03 -19.50
CA LEU A 40 31.91 12.66 -18.16
C LEU A 40 30.45 12.19 -18.19
N PHE A 41 30.17 10.97 -17.72
CA PHE A 41 28.84 10.37 -17.75
C PHE A 41 28.32 10.05 -16.34
N ALA A 42 27.06 10.35 -16.08
CA ALA A 42 26.39 9.91 -14.85
C ALA A 42 25.92 8.45 -14.97
N LYS A 43 26.27 7.62 -13.99
CA LYS A 43 25.72 6.26 -13.82
C LYS A 43 24.88 6.19 -12.55
N LYS A 44 23.85 5.36 -12.58
CA LYS A 44 23.03 5.05 -11.38
C LYS A 44 23.85 4.26 -10.38
N CYS A 45 23.87 4.74 -9.15
CA CYS A 45 24.37 4.03 -7.99
C CYS A 45 23.35 2.96 -7.57
N LYS A 46 23.82 1.88 -6.93
CA LYS A 46 22.96 0.84 -6.36
C LYS A 46 21.95 1.41 -5.35
N CYS A 47 22.33 2.42 -4.56
CA CYS A 47 21.43 3.01 -3.58
C CYS A 47 20.24 3.75 -4.21
N TYR A 48 20.32 4.13 -5.49
CA TYR A 48 19.18 4.74 -6.19
C TYR A 48 17.99 3.77 -6.28
N GLU A 49 18.25 2.49 -6.57
CA GLU A 49 17.16 1.51 -6.67
C GLU A 49 16.49 1.27 -5.31
N GLU A 50 17.28 1.27 -4.24
CA GLU A 50 16.79 1.15 -2.86
C GLU A 50 15.99 2.38 -2.44
N GLN A 51 16.49 3.58 -2.77
CA GLN A 51 15.77 4.83 -2.53
C GLN A 51 14.44 4.86 -3.29
N VAL A 52 14.40 4.40 -4.55
CA VAL A 52 13.16 4.32 -5.33
C VAL A 52 12.13 3.41 -4.65
N ILE A 53 12.56 2.24 -4.16
CA ILE A 53 11.67 1.32 -3.44
C ILE A 53 11.22 1.93 -2.11
N TYR A 54 12.14 2.51 -1.35
CA TYR A 54 11.86 3.17 -0.07
C TYR A 54 10.82 4.28 -0.24
N ASN A 55 11.01 5.19 -1.20
CA ASN A 55 10.08 6.28 -1.48
C ASN A 55 8.70 5.76 -1.90
N LYS A 56 8.63 4.63 -2.63
CA LYS A 56 7.34 4.01 -2.99
C LYS A 56 6.67 3.32 -1.80
N LEU A 57 7.42 2.71 -0.90
CA LEU A 57 6.89 2.12 0.33
C LEU A 57 6.37 3.20 1.29
N ASP A 58 7.11 4.30 1.42
CA ASP A 58 6.69 5.47 2.20
C ASP A 58 5.43 6.12 1.61
N PHE A 59 5.41 6.35 0.29
CA PHE A 59 4.22 6.82 -0.43
C PHE A 59 3.00 5.92 -0.19
N ALA A 60 3.21 4.61 -0.05
CA ALA A 60 2.13 3.68 0.15
C ALA A 60 1.37 3.85 1.46
N GLN A 61 1.96 4.50 2.46
CA GLN A 61 1.34 4.72 3.78
C GLN A 61 0.78 3.42 4.39
N ILE A 62 1.47 2.31 4.13
CA ILE A 62 1.14 1.02 4.72
C ILE A 62 1.55 1.08 6.20
N PRO A 63 0.66 0.74 7.15
CA PRO A 63 0.99 0.68 8.57
C PRO A 63 2.23 -0.17 8.83
N LYS A 64 3.09 0.26 9.78
CA LYS A 64 4.38 -0.38 10.05
C LYS A 64 4.28 -1.90 10.28
N GLU A 65 3.22 -2.35 10.93
CA GLU A 65 2.94 -3.77 11.17
C GLU A 65 2.74 -4.60 9.90
N PHE A 66 2.45 -3.97 8.76
CA PHE A 66 2.19 -4.63 7.49
C PHE A 66 3.27 -4.41 6.41
N GLN A 67 4.22 -3.49 6.59
CA GLN A 67 5.20 -3.09 5.56
C GLN A 67 6.09 -4.23 5.05
N ASN A 68 6.35 -5.22 5.90
CA ASN A 68 7.24 -6.34 5.59
C ASN A 68 6.51 -7.66 5.29
N LEU A 69 5.18 -7.64 5.21
CA LEU A 69 4.43 -8.84 4.90
C LEU A 69 4.61 -9.25 3.43
N ALA A 70 4.97 -10.52 3.21
CA ALA A 70 4.95 -11.14 1.90
C ALA A 70 3.88 -12.23 1.82
N ILE A 71 3.39 -12.49 0.60
CA ILE A 71 2.37 -13.53 0.33
C ILE A 71 2.89 -14.92 0.73
N LYS A 72 4.20 -15.17 0.55
CA LYS A 72 4.83 -16.45 0.89
C LYS A 72 4.82 -16.75 2.39
N ASP A 73 4.79 -15.71 3.24
CA ASP A 73 4.79 -15.86 4.69
C ASP A 73 3.37 -16.06 5.23
N PHE A 74 2.37 -16.18 4.35
CA PHE A 74 0.99 -16.40 4.74
C PHE A 74 0.79 -17.81 5.31
N ASP A 75 0.86 -17.89 6.64
CA ASP A 75 0.55 -19.11 7.39
C ASP A 75 -0.92 -19.53 7.22
N ILE A 76 -1.12 -20.72 6.63
CA ILE A 76 -2.42 -21.38 6.42
C ILE A 76 -2.72 -22.33 7.58
N ASP A 77 -1.71 -22.83 8.29
CA ASP A 77 -1.90 -23.82 9.34
C ASP A 77 -2.46 -23.22 10.63
N ILE A 78 -2.42 -21.89 10.74
CA ILE A 78 -3.09 -21.15 11.82
C ILE A 78 -4.62 -21.29 11.82
N TYR A 79 -5.23 -21.64 10.69
CA TYR A 79 -6.67 -21.91 10.62
C TYR A 79 -6.97 -23.32 11.11
N LYS A 80 -7.96 -23.47 12.00
CA LYS A 80 -8.28 -24.74 12.63
C LYS A 80 -9.19 -25.60 11.78
N LEU A 81 -10.14 -24.99 11.06
CA LEU A 81 -11.10 -25.71 10.25
C LEU A 81 -10.50 -26.04 8.88
N GLU A 82 -10.74 -27.26 8.39
CA GLU A 82 -10.22 -27.66 7.08
C GLU A 82 -10.82 -26.83 5.93
N GLU A 83 -12.11 -26.49 6.03
CA GLU A 83 -12.75 -25.56 5.08
C GLU A 83 -12.07 -24.18 5.08
N SER A 84 -11.65 -23.69 6.25
CA SER A 84 -10.88 -22.45 6.38
C SER A 84 -9.53 -22.56 5.68
N LYS A 85 -8.81 -23.68 5.86
CA LYS A 85 -7.53 -23.91 5.20
C LYS A 85 -7.67 -23.94 3.68
N VAL A 86 -8.70 -24.58 3.15
CA VAL A 86 -8.99 -24.61 1.70
C VAL A 86 -9.25 -23.21 1.16
N LYS A 87 -10.08 -22.40 1.84
CA LYS A 87 -10.35 -21.01 1.44
C LYS A 87 -9.09 -20.14 1.50
N ALA A 88 -8.30 -20.24 2.57
CA ALA A 88 -7.04 -19.53 2.74
C ALA A 88 -6.04 -19.89 1.63
N SER A 89 -5.86 -21.19 1.37
CA SER A 89 -4.96 -21.69 0.33
C SER A 89 -5.37 -21.18 -1.06
N ARG A 90 -6.66 -21.21 -1.38
CA ARG A 90 -7.19 -20.64 -2.62
C ARG A 90 -6.92 -19.14 -2.72
N ALA A 91 -7.18 -18.37 -1.66
CA ALA A 91 -6.94 -16.93 -1.65
C ALA A 91 -5.45 -16.59 -1.84
N VAL A 92 -4.55 -17.32 -1.17
CA VAL A 92 -3.09 -17.19 -1.35
C VAL A 92 -2.68 -17.53 -2.77
N SER A 93 -3.20 -18.62 -3.35
CA SER A 93 -2.93 -19.03 -4.73
C SER A 93 -3.37 -17.98 -5.75
N VAL A 94 -4.58 -17.43 -5.59
CA VAL A 94 -5.09 -16.32 -6.41
C VAL A 94 -4.18 -15.10 -6.28
N SER A 95 -3.77 -14.76 -5.07
CA SER A 95 -2.92 -13.59 -4.80
C SER A 95 -1.53 -13.71 -5.45
N LYS A 96 -0.90 -14.88 -5.38
CA LYS A 96 0.37 -15.16 -6.07
C LYS A 96 0.21 -14.98 -7.58
N LYS A 97 -0.77 -15.66 -8.18
CA LYS A 97 -1.06 -15.57 -9.61
C LYS A 97 -1.44 -14.16 -10.06
N TYR A 98 -2.10 -13.39 -9.21
CA TYR A 98 -2.45 -12.00 -9.48
C TYR A 98 -1.20 -11.12 -9.59
N VAL A 99 -0.23 -11.26 -8.69
CA VAL A 99 1.06 -10.56 -8.76
C VAL A 99 1.84 -11.00 -10.01
N ASP A 100 1.87 -12.29 -10.32
CA ASP A 100 2.57 -12.81 -11.49
C ASP A 100 2.02 -12.24 -12.79
N LYS A 101 0.68 -12.10 -12.87
CA LYS A 101 -0.05 -11.60 -14.05
C LYS A 101 -0.43 -10.13 -13.94
N PHE A 102 0.23 -9.37 -13.07
CA PHE A 102 -0.22 -8.03 -12.71
C PHE A 102 -0.27 -7.07 -13.89
N GLU A 103 0.69 -7.13 -14.82
CA GLU A 103 0.73 -6.27 -16.00
C GLU A 103 -0.58 -6.38 -16.81
N LYS A 104 -1.04 -7.61 -17.06
CA LYS A 104 -2.32 -7.86 -17.73
C LYS A 104 -3.51 -7.37 -16.90
N MET A 105 -3.48 -7.57 -15.58
CA MET A 105 -4.57 -7.10 -14.71
C MET A 105 -4.64 -5.57 -14.68
N GLN A 106 -3.48 -4.90 -14.73
CA GLN A 106 -3.36 -3.45 -14.80
C GLN A 106 -3.89 -2.90 -16.12
N GLU A 107 -3.56 -3.50 -17.26
CA GLU A 107 -4.11 -3.12 -18.57
C GLU A 107 -5.64 -3.25 -18.65
N LEU A 108 -6.20 -4.20 -17.90
CA LEU A 108 -7.64 -4.42 -17.77
C LEU A 108 -8.28 -3.56 -16.66
N GLY A 109 -7.49 -2.92 -15.79
CA GLY A 109 -7.98 -2.21 -14.61
C GLY A 109 -8.63 -3.11 -13.55
N ARG A 110 -8.31 -4.41 -13.52
CA ARG A 110 -9.02 -5.41 -12.70
C ARG A 110 -8.34 -5.60 -11.35
N GLY A 111 -9.10 -5.42 -10.28
CA GLY A 111 -8.68 -5.59 -8.89
C GLY A 111 -9.22 -6.84 -8.21
N LEU A 112 -9.05 -6.93 -6.89
CA LEU A 112 -9.56 -8.00 -6.05
C LEU A 112 -10.36 -7.46 -4.88
N TYR A 113 -11.41 -8.17 -4.50
CA TYR A 113 -12.24 -7.88 -3.33
C TYR A 113 -12.14 -9.03 -2.33
N PHE A 114 -11.41 -8.84 -1.23
CA PHE A 114 -11.26 -9.84 -0.19
C PHE A 114 -12.41 -9.73 0.80
N TYR A 115 -13.19 -10.80 0.91
CA TYR A 115 -14.41 -10.82 1.71
C TYR A 115 -14.46 -11.98 2.69
N SER A 116 -14.89 -11.71 3.91
CA SER A 116 -15.27 -12.69 4.93
C SER A 116 -16.05 -11.95 6.00
N LYS A 117 -17.16 -12.50 6.48
CA LYS A 117 -17.94 -11.94 7.59
C LYS A 117 -17.11 -11.79 8.87
N GLU A 118 -16.18 -12.70 9.11
CA GLU A 118 -15.35 -12.70 10.32
C GLU A 118 -14.20 -11.68 10.24
N ALA A 119 -14.12 -10.82 11.26
CA ALA A 119 -13.01 -9.89 11.41
C ALA A 119 -11.71 -10.64 11.77
N GLY A 120 -10.59 -10.19 11.21
CA GLY A 120 -9.29 -10.80 11.50
C GLY A 120 -9.05 -12.15 10.79
N SER A 121 -9.76 -12.44 9.70
CA SER A 121 -9.53 -13.60 8.83
C SER A 121 -8.36 -13.47 7.85
N GLY A 122 -7.64 -12.35 7.87
CA GLY A 122 -6.44 -12.14 7.04
C GLY A 122 -6.67 -11.36 5.73
N LYS A 123 -7.86 -10.77 5.52
CA LYS A 123 -8.19 -9.94 4.34
C LYS A 123 -7.17 -8.82 4.07
N THR A 124 -7.01 -7.89 5.03
CA THR A 124 -6.06 -6.77 4.97
C THR A 124 -4.63 -7.25 4.77
N ARG A 125 -4.23 -8.29 5.51
CA ARG A 125 -2.90 -8.90 5.42
C ARG A 125 -2.58 -9.34 3.99
N LEU A 126 -3.54 -9.96 3.30
CA LEU A 126 -3.33 -10.48 1.96
C LEU A 126 -3.36 -9.37 0.91
N ALA A 127 -4.29 -8.41 1.01
CA ALA A 127 -4.33 -7.23 0.15
C ALA A 127 -3.03 -6.41 0.24
N VAL A 128 -2.52 -6.17 1.45
CA VAL A 128 -1.25 -5.47 1.67
C VAL A 128 -0.05 -6.29 1.20
N SER A 129 -0.04 -7.61 1.42
CA SER A 129 1.02 -8.48 0.87
C SER A 129 1.12 -8.40 -0.67
N ILE A 130 -0.02 -8.27 -1.36
CA ILE A 130 -0.04 -7.99 -2.80
C ILE A 130 0.57 -6.60 -3.05
N GLY A 131 0.09 -5.56 -2.36
CA GLY A 131 0.64 -4.20 -2.47
C GLY A 131 2.15 -4.13 -2.32
N ASN A 132 2.70 -4.71 -1.25
CA ASN A 132 4.13 -4.82 -1.01
C ASN A 132 4.86 -5.51 -2.16
N SER A 133 4.30 -6.59 -2.70
CA SER A 133 4.88 -7.31 -3.84
C SER A 133 4.88 -6.45 -5.11
N LEU A 134 3.82 -5.66 -5.33
CA LEU A 134 3.73 -4.75 -6.47
C LEU A 134 4.72 -3.59 -6.36
N VAL A 135 4.95 -3.06 -5.16
CA VAL A 135 5.99 -2.05 -4.94
C VAL A 135 7.38 -2.64 -5.18
N LYS A 136 7.69 -3.77 -4.52
CA LYS A 136 9.04 -4.36 -4.52
C LYS A 136 9.43 -4.94 -5.87
N TYR A 137 8.54 -5.69 -6.52
CA TYR A 137 8.88 -6.46 -7.73
C TYR A 137 8.36 -5.84 -9.02
N LYS A 138 7.23 -5.11 -8.96
CA LYS A 138 6.62 -4.47 -10.14
C LYS A 138 6.84 -2.96 -10.18
N LYS A 139 7.55 -2.39 -9.19
CA LYS A 139 7.88 -0.96 -9.06
C LYS A 139 6.65 -0.04 -9.13
N GLN A 140 5.48 -0.54 -8.75
CA GLN A 140 4.22 0.21 -8.82
C GLN A 140 4.09 1.22 -7.68
N HIS A 141 3.39 2.33 -7.94
CA HIS A 141 2.89 3.19 -6.88
C HIS A 141 1.62 2.57 -6.32
N VAL A 142 1.68 2.19 -5.05
CA VAL A 142 0.56 1.67 -4.27
C VAL A 142 0.21 2.70 -3.23
N ARG A 143 -1.07 2.82 -2.86
CA ARG A 143 -1.53 3.60 -1.71
C ARG A 143 -2.49 2.76 -0.88
N PHE A 144 -2.24 2.69 0.42
CA PHE A 144 -3.14 2.09 1.40
C PHE A 144 -3.93 3.18 2.12
N ILE A 145 -5.22 2.95 2.31
CA ILE A 145 -6.06 3.78 3.17
C ILE A 145 -7.24 2.97 3.71
N THR A 146 -7.62 3.20 4.95
CA THR A 146 -8.88 2.66 5.48
C THR A 146 -10.06 3.49 5.00
N THR A 147 -11.23 2.88 4.90
CA THR A 147 -12.46 3.61 4.54
C THR A 147 -12.74 4.77 5.49
N VAL A 148 -12.50 4.57 6.79
CA VAL A 148 -12.69 5.59 7.83
C VAL A 148 -11.73 6.77 7.61
N ASP A 149 -10.45 6.51 7.38
CA ASP A 149 -9.45 7.57 7.17
C ASP A 149 -9.70 8.34 5.86
N LEU A 150 -10.13 7.65 4.79
CA LEU A 150 -10.50 8.28 3.53
C LEU A 150 -11.65 9.28 3.72
N LEU A 151 -12.73 8.84 4.37
CA LEU A 151 -13.89 9.69 4.61
C LEU A 151 -13.55 10.83 5.59
N GLY A 152 -12.75 10.55 6.62
CA GLY A 152 -12.25 11.57 7.55
C GLY A 152 -11.48 12.67 6.83
N LYS A 153 -10.47 12.31 6.02
CA LYS A 153 -9.69 13.27 5.23
C LYS A 153 -10.56 14.15 4.32
N ILE A 154 -11.52 13.54 3.63
CA ILE A 154 -12.42 14.28 2.73
C ILE A 154 -13.31 15.23 3.53
N ARG A 155 -13.88 14.77 4.65
CA ARG A 155 -14.71 15.61 5.52
C ARG A 155 -13.92 16.79 6.12
N ASP A 156 -12.69 16.55 6.54
CA ASP A 156 -11.85 17.58 7.16
C ASP A 156 -11.46 18.68 6.16
N SER A 157 -11.36 18.34 4.87
CA SER A 157 -11.08 19.32 3.79
C SER A 157 -12.12 20.43 3.66
N TRP A 158 -13.35 20.22 4.16
CA TRP A 158 -14.40 21.25 4.17
C TRP A 158 -14.16 22.34 5.21
N ASN A 159 -13.44 22.02 6.28
CA ASN A 159 -13.16 22.95 7.38
C ASN A 159 -11.83 23.69 7.19
N ASP A 160 -11.03 23.26 6.21
CA ASP A 160 -9.71 23.81 5.99
C ASP A 160 -9.77 25.08 5.12
N LYS A 161 -9.45 26.22 5.74
CA LYS A 161 -9.34 27.51 5.05
C LYS A 161 -8.08 27.62 4.19
N SER A 162 -7.18 26.63 4.23
CA SER A 162 -5.87 26.63 3.55
C SER A 162 -5.89 26.15 2.09
N GLY A 163 -7.03 25.63 1.59
CA GLY A 163 -7.28 25.48 0.15
C GLY A 163 -7.11 24.07 -0.45
N SER A 164 -6.89 23.02 0.33
CA SER A 164 -7.06 21.65 -0.17
C SER A 164 -8.54 21.35 -0.37
N SER A 165 -9.03 21.47 -1.60
CA SER A 165 -10.42 21.16 -1.91
C SER A 165 -10.69 19.66 -1.83
N GLU A 166 -11.94 19.29 -1.49
CA GLU A 166 -12.42 17.91 -1.57
C GLU A 166 -12.07 17.24 -2.91
N GLU A 167 -12.15 18.00 -4.02
CA GLU A 167 -11.81 17.50 -5.35
C GLU A 167 -10.33 17.12 -5.46
N ALA A 168 -9.41 17.89 -4.86
CA ALA A 168 -7.99 17.56 -4.88
C ALA A 168 -7.68 16.25 -4.13
N LEU A 169 -8.34 16.00 -2.99
CA LEU A 169 -8.20 14.74 -2.26
C LEU A 169 -8.79 13.56 -3.04
N VAL A 170 -9.97 13.75 -3.64
CA VAL A 170 -10.57 12.73 -4.52
C VAL A 170 -9.64 12.44 -5.71
N GLU A 171 -9.03 13.47 -6.31
CA GLU A 171 -8.07 13.34 -7.40
C GLU A 171 -6.86 12.49 -7.02
N GLU A 172 -6.31 12.69 -5.81
CA GLU A 172 -5.23 11.86 -5.27
C GLU A 172 -5.62 10.37 -5.35
N PHE A 173 -6.76 9.99 -4.79
CA PHE A 173 -7.18 8.59 -4.76
C PHE A 173 -7.65 8.06 -6.12
N VAL A 174 -8.03 8.93 -7.06
CA VAL A 174 -8.42 8.53 -8.42
C VAL A 174 -7.19 8.25 -9.29
N THR A 175 -6.13 9.03 -9.17
CA THR A 175 -5.00 8.99 -10.12
C THR A 175 -3.98 7.90 -9.82
N ILE A 176 -3.86 7.50 -8.54
CA ILE A 176 -2.88 6.50 -8.08
C ILE A 176 -3.07 5.16 -8.82
N PRO A 177 -2.00 4.56 -9.38
CA PRO A 177 -2.09 3.32 -10.16
C PRO A 177 -2.75 2.16 -9.42
N VAL A 178 -2.40 1.96 -8.15
CA VAL A 178 -2.93 0.88 -7.31
C VAL A 178 -3.40 1.45 -5.97
N LEU A 179 -4.69 1.32 -5.69
CA LEU A 179 -5.29 1.71 -4.41
C LEU A 179 -5.67 0.47 -3.62
N ILE A 180 -5.27 0.39 -2.35
CA ILE A 180 -5.76 -0.57 -1.38
C ILE A 180 -6.72 0.18 -0.47
N LEU A 181 -8.00 -0.16 -0.58
CA LEU A 181 -9.07 0.40 0.20
C LEU A 181 -9.51 -0.63 1.23
N ASP A 182 -9.10 -0.40 2.47
CA ASP A 182 -9.31 -1.34 3.56
C ASP A 182 -10.64 -1.10 4.27
N ASP A 183 -11.27 -2.20 4.64
CA ASP A 183 -12.48 -2.30 5.45
C ASP A 183 -13.63 -1.43 4.92
N ILE A 184 -14.02 -1.65 3.66
CA ILE A 184 -15.26 -1.05 3.15
C ILE A 184 -16.43 -1.62 3.96
N GLY A 185 -17.02 -0.77 4.79
CA GLY A 185 -18.31 -0.94 5.43
C GLY A 185 -19.07 0.37 5.34
N VAL A 186 -20.31 0.34 4.88
CA VAL A 186 -21.13 1.55 4.77
C VAL A 186 -21.85 1.75 6.10
N GLU A 187 -21.26 2.57 6.96
CA GLU A 187 -21.85 3.03 8.22
C GLU A 187 -21.88 4.56 8.24
N GLY A 188 -22.99 5.17 8.68
CA GLY A 188 -23.16 6.63 8.71
C GLY A 188 -24.02 7.20 7.56
N ASN A 189 -23.73 8.44 7.13
CA ASN A 189 -24.52 9.16 6.12
C ASN A 189 -24.35 8.52 4.73
N LYS A 190 -25.29 7.63 4.39
CA LYS A 190 -25.21 6.77 3.21
C LYS A 190 -25.12 7.56 1.90
N ASP A 191 -25.87 8.65 1.75
CA ASP A 191 -25.91 9.40 0.49
C ASP A 191 -24.57 10.09 0.21
N TRP A 192 -24.00 10.75 1.22
CA TRP A 192 -22.69 11.38 1.09
C TRP A 192 -21.59 10.35 0.82
N ILE A 193 -21.56 9.27 1.61
CA ILE A 193 -20.58 8.18 1.45
C ILE A 193 -20.70 7.55 0.05
N ASN A 194 -21.92 7.29 -0.41
CA ASN A 194 -22.19 6.75 -1.74
C ASN A 194 -21.68 7.70 -2.84
N ASN A 195 -21.90 9.02 -2.72
CA ASN A 195 -21.40 10.00 -3.68
C ASN A 195 -19.87 10.03 -3.78
N ILE A 196 -19.18 9.99 -2.64
CA ILE A 196 -17.71 9.94 -2.59
C ILE A 196 -17.19 8.66 -3.25
N PHE A 197 -17.71 7.50 -2.85
CA PHE A 197 -17.29 6.24 -3.44
C PHE A 197 -17.65 6.14 -4.92
N TYR A 198 -18.81 6.65 -5.33
CA TYR A 198 -19.17 6.71 -6.74
C TYR A 198 -18.15 7.50 -7.55
N ARG A 199 -17.74 8.69 -7.09
CA ARG A 199 -16.72 9.50 -7.77
C ARG A 199 -15.39 8.76 -7.88
N ILE A 200 -14.90 8.18 -6.78
CA ILE A 200 -13.62 7.45 -6.77
C ILE A 200 -13.69 6.21 -7.67
N ILE A 201 -14.64 5.32 -7.42
CA ILE A 201 -14.75 4.02 -8.12
C ILE A 201 -15.05 4.22 -9.60
N ASN A 202 -15.97 5.12 -9.97
CA ASN A 202 -16.29 5.37 -11.38
C ASN A 202 -15.07 5.89 -12.14
N ARG A 203 -14.37 6.91 -11.61
CA ARG A 203 -13.21 7.49 -12.30
C ARG A 203 -12.05 6.51 -12.38
N ARG A 204 -11.84 5.68 -11.34
CA ARG A 204 -10.83 4.61 -11.36
C ARG A 204 -11.15 3.53 -12.39
N LEU A 205 -12.42 3.11 -12.49
CA LEU A 205 -12.88 2.15 -13.49
C LEU A 205 -12.64 2.67 -14.91
N THR A 206 -13.09 3.90 -15.21
CA THR A 206 -12.90 4.53 -16.54
C THR A 206 -11.43 4.66 -16.91
N ASN A 207 -10.56 4.99 -15.94
CA ASN A 207 -9.13 5.15 -16.14
C ASN A 207 -8.32 3.86 -15.96
N LYS A 208 -8.98 2.70 -15.83
CA LYS A 208 -8.37 1.38 -15.63
C LYS A 208 -7.35 1.35 -14.48
N LYS A 209 -7.65 2.03 -13.39
CA LYS A 209 -6.81 2.05 -12.17
C LYS A 209 -7.19 0.87 -11.28
N VAL A 210 -6.18 0.14 -10.80
CA VAL A 210 -6.39 -1.10 -10.05
C VAL A 210 -6.79 -0.78 -8.61
N THR A 211 -7.85 -1.43 -8.11
CA THR A 211 -8.29 -1.27 -6.71
C THR A 211 -8.35 -2.61 -6.01
N LEU A 212 -7.59 -2.78 -4.93
CA LEU A 212 -7.72 -3.90 -4.02
C LEU A 212 -8.62 -3.46 -2.86
N ILE A 213 -9.63 -4.26 -2.54
CA ILE A 213 -10.63 -3.91 -1.55
C ILE A 213 -10.69 -5.02 -0.50
N THR A 214 -10.89 -4.66 0.76
CA THR A 214 -11.26 -5.61 1.80
C THR A 214 -12.59 -5.21 2.42
N SER A 215 -13.39 -6.19 2.85
CA SER A 215 -14.66 -5.92 3.53
C SER A 215 -15.12 -7.10 4.36
N ASN A 216 -15.90 -6.81 5.41
CA ASN A 216 -16.66 -7.79 6.18
C ASN A 216 -18.06 -8.07 5.59
N ILE A 217 -18.42 -7.42 4.50
CA ILE A 217 -19.74 -7.47 3.85
C ILE A 217 -19.52 -7.98 2.41
N PRO A 218 -20.37 -8.87 1.87
CA PRO A 218 -20.24 -9.25 0.47
C PRO A 218 -20.67 -8.07 -0.40
N MET A 219 -20.09 -7.92 -1.59
CA MET A 219 -20.28 -6.75 -2.44
C MET A 219 -21.75 -6.41 -2.70
N ASN A 220 -22.59 -7.41 -2.96
CA ASN A 220 -24.03 -7.25 -3.19
C ASN A 220 -24.86 -6.84 -1.95
N LYS A 221 -24.26 -6.77 -0.77
CA LYS A 221 -24.90 -6.33 0.48
C LYS A 221 -24.29 -5.05 1.04
N LEU A 222 -23.37 -4.42 0.33
CA LEU A 222 -22.90 -3.09 0.68
C LEU A 222 -24.08 -2.12 0.64
N GLY A 223 -24.12 -1.16 1.57
CA GLY A 223 -25.16 -0.13 1.64
C GLY A 223 -25.09 0.93 0.53
N PHE A 224 -24.57 0.56 -0.65
CA PHE A 224 -24.42 1.41 -1.82
C PHE A 224 -25.58 1.25 -2.78
N ASP A 225 -25.77 2.24 -3.65
CA ASP A 225 -26.74 2.14 -4.73
C ASP A 225 -26.32 1.09 -5.77
N TYR A 226 -27.31 0.66 -6.56
CA TYR A 226 -27.10 -0.32 -7.62
C TYR A 226 -26.02 0.09 -8.63
N ARG A 227 -25.87 1.38 -8.92
CA ARG A 227 -24.92 1.88 -9.93
C ARG A 227 -23.48 1.72 -9.46
N LEU A 228 -23.22 1.93 -8.17
CA LEU A 228 -21.92 1.73 -7.56
C LEU A 228 -21.61 0.24 -7.40
N ILE A 229 -22.58 -0.59 -7.02
CA ILE A 229 -22.38 -2.06 -6.96
C ILE A 229 -21.95 -2.63 -8.31
N ASN A 230 -22.65 -2.30 -9.41
CA ASN A 230 -22.27 -2.80 -10.74
C ASN A 230 -20.85 -2.39 -11.13
N ARG A 231 -20.45 -1.15 -10.82
CA ARG A 231 -19.09 -0.67 -11.11
C ARG A 231 -18.04 -1.43 -10.30
N LEU A 232 -18.35 -1.79 -9.06
CA LEU A 232 -17.48 -2.66 -8.26
C LEU A 232 -17.39 -4.04 -8.91
N GLU A 233 -18.50 -4.66 -9.29
CA GLU A 233 -18.53 -5.96 -9.98
C GLU A 233 -17.70 -5.99 -11.28
N ASP A 234 -17.72 -4.89 -12.03
CA ASP A 234 -16.89 -4.72 -13.22
C ASP A 234 -15.40 -4.50 -12.91
N MET A 235 -15.09 -3.84 -11.79
CA MET A 235 -13.72 -3.49 -11.43
C MET A 235 -12.98 -4.62 -10.70
N VAL A 236 -13.66 -5.41 -9.87
CA VAL A 236 -12.99 -6.34 -8.93
C VAL A 236 -13.54 -7.76 -9.00
N MET A 237 -12.64 -8.74 -8.87
CA MET A 237 -13.03 -10.13 -8.63
C MET A 237 -13.10 -10.42 -7.13
N GLN A 238 -14.21 -10.99 -6.67
CA GLN A 238 -14.36 -11.38 -5.28
C GLN A 238 -13.52 -12.63 -4.94
N VAL A 239 -12.74 -12.53 -3.87
CA VAL A 239 -11.96 -13.61 -3.25
C VAL A 239 -12.50 -13.84 -1.84
N VAL A 240 -13.11 -15.00 -1.62
CA VAL A 240 -13.67 -15.38 -0.33
C VAL A 240 -12.55 -15.85 0.60
N MET A 241 -12.46 -15.22 1.77
CA MET A 241 -11.56 -15.56 2.86
C MET A 241 -12.26 -16.48 3.88
N PRO A 242 -11.51 -17.17 4.75
CA PRO A 242 -12.08 -18.02 5.79
C PRO A 242 -12.94 -17.25 6.79
N GLU A 243 -13.99 -17.89 7.32
CA GLU A 243 -14.82 -17.32 8.40
C GLU A 243 -14.26 -17.68 9.77
N GLU A 244 -12.95 -17.45 9.94
CA GLU A 244 -12.22 -17.78 11.15
C GLU A 244 -11.20 -16.68 11.45
N SER A 245 -11.23 -16.20 12.71
CA SER A 245 -10.37 -15.10 13.13
C SER A 245 -9.00 -15.58 13.58
N VAL A 246 -8.02 -15.50 12.68
CA VAL A 246 -6.62 -15.76 13.04
C VAL A 246 -6.08 -14.74 14.02
N ARG A 247 -6.62 -13.51 14.00
CA ARG A 247 -6.27 -12.46 14.98
C ARG A 247 -6.60 -12.91 16.40
N ARG A 248 -7.78 -13.50 16.63
CA ARG A 248 -8.16 -14.04 17.94
C ARG A 248 -7.28 -15.21 18.35
N THR A 249 -6.95 -16.11 17.43
CA THR A 249 -6.02 -17.24 17.71
C THR A 249 -4.65 -16.73 18.14
N LYS A 250 -4.07 -15.75 17.44
CA LYS A 250 -2.79 -15.13 17.81
C LYS A 250 -2.86 -14.42 19.16
N ALA A 251 -3.94 -13.67 19.41
CA ALA A 251 -4.12 -12.97 20.67
C ALA A 251 -4.19 -13.94 21.85
N LYS A 252 -4.90 -15.06 21.73
CA LYS A 252 -4.95 -16.10 22.77
C LYS A 252 -3.56 -16.67 23.06
N SER A 253 -2.81 -17.07 22.02
CA SER A 253 -1.45 -17.61 22.18
C SER A 253 -0.52 -16.61 22.86
N LYS A 254 -0.57 -15.33 22.47
CA LYS A 254 0.24 -14.26 23.09
C LYS A 254 -0.15 -14.03 24.55
N ASN A 255 -1.44 -14.02 24.85
CA ASN A 255 -1.91 -13.83 26.22
C ASN A 255 -1.53 -15.00 27.13
N GLU A 256 -1.55 -16.24 26.62
CA GLU A 256 -1.08 -17.42 27.34
C GLU A 256 0.43 -17.39 27.60
N GLU A 257 1.22 -16.93 26.64
CA GLU A 257 2.67 -16.74 26.78
C GLU A 257 2.98 -15.66 27.81
N MET A 258 2.32 -14.51 27.70
CA MET A 258 2.41 -13.41 28.68
C MET A 258 2.01 -13.88 30.08
N LEU A 259 0.96 -14.71 30.21
CA LEU A 259 0.54 -15.25 31.50
C LEU A 259 1.61 -16.16 32.10
N LYS A 260 2.26 -17.01 31.30
CA LYS A 260 3.37 -17.85 31.77
C LYS A 260 4.53 -17.00 32.26
N GLU A 261 4.95 -16.00 31.48
CA GLU A 261 6.02 -15.08 31.89
C GLU A 261 5.70 -14.35 33.20
N LEU A 262 4.44 -13.97 33.42
CA LEU A 262 4.01 -13.29 34.63
C LEU A 262 3.87 -14.21 35.85
N MET A 263 3.58 -15.50 35.64
CA MET A 263 3.37 -16.46 36.74
C MET A 263 4.62 -17.28 37.10
N GLY A 264 5.69 -17.20 36.31
CA GLY A 264 6.93 -17.96 36.50
C GLY A 264 6.82 -19.41 36.05
#